data_AF-A0A7C5P590-F1
#
_entry.id   AF-A0A7C5P590-F1
#
_cell.length_a   1.000
_cell.length_b   1.000
_cell.length_c   1.000
_cell.angle_alpha   90.00
_cell.angle_beta   90.00
_cell.angle_gamma   90.00
#
_symmetry.space_group_name_H-M   'P 1'
#
loop_
_entity.id
_entity.type
_entity.pdbx_description
1 polymer ?
#
loop_
_entity_poly.entity_id
_entity_poly.type
_entity_poly.pdbx_seq_one_letter_code
_entity_poly.pdbx_strand_id
1 'polypeptide(L)'
;MGRRTSIIFIFLLAVLFSCKKEIKEEPIEKKEEIKEEKKFKTYVIYYIDKESGLESPKTITLEEKENEIEDLKNLLQNYFSQKGNLLFPEGTNLRAIYPLNKNLVVDIYIPDGSPPLQSTGEEIEFVKALAKTVCLNFQRYKGINVLINGSDENKFINHIALYVSYKP
;
A
#
# COMPACT_ATOMS: atom_id res chain seq x y z
N MET A 1 -60.39 51.19 -31.30
CA MET A 1 -59.92 52.14 -30.26
C MET A 1 -60.15 51.51 -28.89
N GLY A 2 -59.13 51.43 -28.03
CA GLY A 2 -59.35 51.08 -26.61
C GLY A 2 -58.32 50.15 -25.96
N ARG A 3 -57.08 50.65 -25.80
CA ARG A 3 -56.08 50.37 -24.75
C ARG A 3 -56.23 49.09 -23.90
N ARG A 4 -55.30 48.14 -24.08
CA ARG A 4 -54.95 47.10 -23.09
C ARG A 4 -53.43 46.96 -22.98
N THR A 5 -52.81 47.78 -22.15
CA THR A 5 -51.44 47.56 -21.65
C THR A 5 -51.28 48.44 -20.41
N SER A 6 -51.23 47.82 -19.22
CA SER A 6 -50.59 48.35 -17.98
C SER A 6 -51.14 47.68 -16.71
N ILE A 7 -51.05 46.34 -16.60
CA ILE A 7 -51.27 45.65 -15.30
C ILE A 7 -50.15 44.65 -14.97
N ILE A 8 -49.26 44.32 -15.91
CA ILE A 8 -48.24 43.27 -15.69
C ILE A 8 -47.00 43.78 -14.91
N PHE A 9 -46.86 45.08 -14.68
CA PHE A 9 -45.63 45.64 -14.11
C PHE A 9 -45.57 45.74 -12.57
N ILE A 10 -46.70 45.59 -11.86
CA ILE A 10 -46.72 45.78 -10.39
C ILE A 10 -46.47 44.46 -9.64
N PHE A 11 -46.78 43.30 -10.24
CA PHE A 11 -46.58 42.01 -9.57
C PHE A 11 -45.12 41.53 -9.54
N LEU A 12 -44.25 42.04 -10.44
CA LEU A 12 -42.84 41.65 -10.47
C LEU A 12 -41.99 42.34 -9.37
N LEU A 13 -42.46 43.47 -8.82
CA LEU A 13 -41.72 44.23 -7.80
C LEU A 13 -41.94 43.73 -6.37
N ALA A 14 -42.99 42.94 -6.12
CA ALA A 14 -43.26 42.38 -4.79
C ALA A 14 -42.45 41.10 -4.50
N VAL A 15 -41.94 40.41 -5.52
CA VAL A 15 -41.17 39.15 -5.34
C VAL A 15 -39.70 39.41 -5.01
N LEU A 16 -39.17 40.61 -5.26
CA LEU A 16 -37.75 40.93 -5.01
C LEU A 16 -37.42 41.35 -3.57
N PHE A 17 -38.42 41.54 -2.70
CA PHE A 17 -38.17 42.06 -1.33
C PHE A 17 -38.25 41.03 -0.19
N SER A 18 -38.43 39.73 -0.50
CA SER A 18 -38.64 38.67 0.53
C SER A 18 -37.49 37.66 0.67
N CYS A 19 -36.25 38.06 0.38
CA CYS A 19 -35.05 37.27 0.70
C CYS A 19 -34.11 38.03 1.65
N LYS A 20 -34.65 38.53 2.77
CA LYS A 20 -33.82 38.78 3.97
C LYS A 20 -33.76 37.48 4.77
N LYS A 21 -32.78 36.63 4.43
CA LYS A 21 -32.42 35.46 5.21
C LYS A 21 -31.61 35.96 6.40
N GLU A 22 -32.18 35.90 7.60
CA GLU A 22 -31.43 36.04 8.85
C GLU A 22 -30.40 34.92 8.91
N ILE A 23 -29.12 35.28 8.91
CA ILE A 23 -28.02 34.36 9.17
C ILE A 23 -28.08 34.08 10.68
N LYS A 24 -28.77 33.00 11.04
CA LYS A 24 -28.56 32.35 12.34
C LYS A 24 -27.18 31.72 12.28
N GLU A 25 -26.22 32.27 13.01
CA GLU A 25 -24.97 31.60 13.30
C GLU A 25 -25.31 30.32 14.08
N GLU A 26 -25.25 29.18 13.39
CA GLU A 26 -25.32 27.87 14.05
C GLU A 26 -24.13 27.76 15.02
N PRO A 27 -24.33 27.17 16.21
CA PRO A 27 -23.26 27.04 17.18
C PRO A 27 -22.15 26.20 16.55
N ILE A 28 -20.93 26.74 16.55
CA ILE A 28 -19.72 26.04 16.15
C ILE A 28 -19.59 24.84 17.09
N GLU A 29 -20.09 23.68 16.66
CA GLU A 29 -19.73 22.41 17.26
C GLU A 29 -18.21 22.32 17.19
N LYS A 30 -17.57 22.43 18.36
CA LYS A 30 -16.20 21.98 18.52
C LYS A 30 -16.19 20.52 18.08
N LYS A 31 -15.74 20.28 16.85
CA LYS A 31 -15.31 18.94 16.44
C LYS A 31 -14.25 18.55 17.46
N GLU A 32 -14.61 17.66 18.38
CA GLU A 32 -13.64 16.96 19.19
C GLU A 32 -12.70 16.28 18.20
N GLU A 33 -11.46 16.77 18.11
CA GLU A 33 -10.38 16.04 17.47
C GLU A 33 -10.20 14.76 18.28
N ILE A 34 -10.86 13.69 17.83
CA ILE A 34 -10.55 12.34 18.27
C ILE A 34 -9.10 12.13 17.88
N LYS A 35 -8.17 12.28 18.83
CA LYS A 35 -6.79 11.87 18.66
C LYS A 35 -6.80 10.37 18.42
N GLU A 36 -6.73 9.96 17.16
CA GLU A 36 -6.51 8.57 16.81
C GLU A 36 -5.20 8.13 17.47
N GLU A 37 -5.34 7.27 18.48
CA GLU A 37 -4.21 6.71 19.19
C GLU A 37 -3.50 5.72 18.25
N LYS A 38 -2.33 6.14 17.75
CA LYS A 38 -1.55 5.34 16.79
C LYS A 38 -1.12 4.04 17.44
N LYS A 39 -1.56 2.92 16.85
CA LYS A 39 -1.12 1.58 17.25
C LYS A 39 0.13 1.19 16.47
N PHE A 40 0.99 0.40 17.11
CA PHE A 40 2.22 -0.09 16.51
C PHE A 40 2.25 -1.61 16.57
N LYS A 41 2.74 -2.21 15.49
CA LYS A 41 2.87 -3.66 15.31
C LYS A 41 4.29 -4.02 14.97
N THR A 42 4.73 -5.13 15.54
CA THR A 42 6.08 -5.65 15.35
C THR A 42 6.06 -6.76 14.31
N TYR A 43 6.95 -6.63 13.32
CA TYR A 43 7.10 -7.53 12.19
C TYR A 43 8.48 -8.17 12.22
N VAL A 44 8.56 -9.45 11.83
CA VAL A 44 9.83 -10.14 11.60
C VAL A 44 10.09 -10.21 10.11
N ILE A 45 11.20 -9.65 9.66
CA ILE A 45 11.61 -9.61 8.27
C ILE A 45 12.88 -10.43 8.08
N TYR A 46 12.99 -11.11 6.96
CA TYR A 46 14.14 -11.92 6.62
C TYR A 46 14.91 -11.27 5.47
N TYR A 47 16.22 -11.17 5.67
CA TYR A 47 17.15 -10.64 4.69
C TYR A 47 18.24 -11.65 4.39
N ILE A 48 18.77 -11.61 3.18
CA ILE A 48 19.99 -12.34 2.86
C ILE A 48 21.16 -11.37 2.99
N ASP A 49 21.99 -11.61 4.00
CA ASP A 49 23.18 -10.83 4.25
C ASP A 49 24.18 -11.01 3.10
N LYS A 50 24.68 -9.90 2.55
CA LYS A 50 25.53 -9.93 1.33
C LYS A 50 26.91 -10.57 1.57
N GLU A 51 27.42 -10.51 2.80
CA GLU A 51 28.78 -11.00 3.11
C GLU A 51 28.76 -12.52 3.37
N SER A 52 27.76 -12.98 4.12
CA SER A 52 27.62 -14.39 4.49
C SER A 52 26.78 -15.20 3.51
N GLY A 53 25.93 -14.55 2.71
CA GLY A 53 24.93 -15.23 1.88
C GLY A 53 23.84 -15.93 2.69
N LEU A 54 23.78 -15.69 4.01
CA LEU A 54 22.87 -16.38 4.92
C LEU A 54 21.62 -15.53 5.22
N GLU A 55 20.50 -16.22 5.36
CA GLU A 55 19.25 -15.62 5.80
C GLU A 55 19.32 -15.24 7.29
N SER A 56 19.06 -13.96 7.59
CA SER A 56 19.05 -13.42 8.96
C SER A 56 17.72 -12.73 9.27
N PRO A 57 17.04 -13.07 10.39
CA PRO A 57 15.84 -12.36 10.81
C PRO A 57 16.20 -11.03 11.45
N LYS A 58 15.37 -10.01 11.19
CA LYS A 58 15.36 -8.73 11.89
C LYS A 58 13.94 -8.41 12.31
N THR A 59 13.82 -7.68 13.42
CA THR A 59 12.53 -7.18 13.88
C THR A 59 12.41 -5.70 13.53
N ILE A 60 11.25 -5.30 13.01
CA ILE A 60 10.90 -3.88 12.82
C ILE A 60 9.55 -3.60 13.44
N THR A 61 9.38 -2.39 13.97
CA THR A 61 8.10 -1.94 14.51
C THR A 61 7.58 -0.84 13.60
N LEU A 62 6.37 -1.01 13.09
CA LEU A 62 5.70 -0.07 12.21
C LEU A 62 4.35 0.32 12.79
N GLU A 63 3.85 1.49 12.39
CA GLU A 63 2.47 1.88 12.67
C GLU A 63 1.51 0.88 11.99
N GLU A 64 0.58 0.35 12.78
CA GLU A 64 -0.49 -0.53 12.31
C GLU A 64 -1.44 0.25 11.41
N LYS A 65 -1.84 -0.35 10.30
CA LYS A 65 -2.76 0.23 9.32
C LYS A 65 -4.16 -0.34 9.48
N GLU A 66 -5.14 0.40 8.95
CA GLU A 66 -6.55 0.08 9.11
C GLU A 66 -6.91 -1.29 8.51
N ASN A 67 -6.23 -1.68 7.44
CA ASN A 67 -6.42 -2.98 6.81
C ASN A 67 -5.11 -3.72 6.55
N GLU A 68 -5.22 -5.04 6.45
CA GLU A 68 -4.10 -5.95 6.28
C GLU A 68 -3.27 -5.69 5.01
N ILE A 69 -3.90 -5.23 3.92
CA ILE A 69 -3.21 -4.95 2.66
C ILE A 69 -2.35 -3.69 2.79
N GLU A 70 -2.84 -2.67 3.48
CA GLU A 70 -2.05 -1.48 3.81
C GLU A 70 -0.91 -1.81 4.77
N ASP A 71 -1.17 -2.68 5.75
CA ASP A 71 -0.15 -3.21 6.67
C ASP A 71 0.96 -3.92 5.91
N LEU A 72 0.60 -4.80 4.98
CA LEU A 72 1.53 -5.49 4.08
C LEU A 72 2.30 -4.51 3.19
N LYS A 73 1.60 -3.54 2.58
CA LYS A 73 2.23 -2.51 1.75
C LYS A 73 3.23 -1.71 2.56
N ASN A 74 2.86 -1.28 3.77
CA ASN A 74 3.73 -0.56 4.69
C ASN A 74 4.96 -1.40 5.07
N LEU A 75 4.76 -2.69 5.39
CA LEU A 75 5.84 -3.63 5.67
C LEU A 75 6.81 -3.76 4.49
N LEU A 76 6.30 -4.05 3.29
CA LEU A 76 7.15 -4.29 2.13
C LEU A 76 7.83 -3.01 1.61
N GLN A 77 7.17 -1.86 1.69
CA GLN A 77 7.82 -0.58 1.40
C GLN A 77 9.00 -0.32 2.36
N ASN A 78 8.82 -0.61 3.65
CA ASN A 78 9.92 -0.54 4.61
C ASN A 78 10.97 -1.62 4.36
N TYR A 79 10.58 -2.81 3.90
CA TYR A 79 11.51 -3.89 3.56
C TYR A 79 12.48 -3.46 2.45
N PHE A 80 11.97 -2.88 1.36
CA PHE A 80 12.77 -2.45 0.22
C PHE A 80 13.53 -1.13 0.46
N SER A 81 13.09 -0.29 1.41
CA SER A 81 13.78 0.97 1.72
C SER A 81 15.03 0.79 2.59
N GLN A 82 15.24 -0.39 3.17
CA GLN A 82 16.37 -0.64 4.07
C GLN A 82 17.66 -0.71 3.26
N LYS A 83 18.54 0.26 3.49
CA LYS A 83 19.84 0.32 2.83
C LYS A 83 20.79 -0.72 3.46
N GLY A 84 21.54 -1.40 2.59
CA GLY A 84 22.79 -2.04 2.96
C GLY A 84 22.70 -3.37 3.72
N ASN A 85 22.09 -4.41 3.14
CA ASN A 85 22.42 -5.84 3.34
C ASN A 85 21.41 -6.73 2.62
N LEU A 86 21.05 -6.33 1.41
CA LEU A 86 19.94 -6.90 0.69
C LEU A 86 20.40 -7.22 -0.72
N LEU A 87 20.34 -8.49 -1.11
CA LEU A 87 20.77 -8.96 -2.42
C LEU A 87 20.17 -8.16 -3.59
N PHE A 88 19.07 -7.42 -3.40
CA PHE A 88 18.47 -6.64 -4.46
C PHE A 88 19.34 -5.48 -4.99
N PRO A 89 19.17 -5.13 -6.28
CA PRO A 89 19.79 -3.94 -6.84
C PRO A 89 19.31 -2.65 -6.18
N GLU A 90 20.19 -1.64 -6.17
CA GLU A 90 19.82 -0.31 -5.68
C GLU A 90 18.65 0.26 -6.48
N GLY A 91 17.71 0.91 -5.79
CA GLY A 91 16.50 1.46 -6.42
C GLY A 91 15.35 0.46 -6.61
N THR A 92 15.53 -0.79 -6.17
CA THR A 92 14.43 -1.77 -6.09
C THR A 92 13.32 -1.26 -5.16
N ASN A 93 12.06 -1.30 -5.61
CA ASN A 93 10.92 -0.77 -4.85
C ASN A 93 9.65 -1.60 -5.08
N LEU A 94 8.72 -1.55 -4.13
CA LEU A 94 7.39 -2.14 -4.31
C LEU A 94 6.54 -1.28 -5.27
N ARG A 95 6.00 -1.89 -6.34
CA ARG A 95 5.04 -1.25 -7.25
C ARG A 95 3.60 -1.51 -6.84
N ALA A 96 3.27 -2.78 -6.68
CA ALA A 96 1.92 -3.21 -6.36
C ALA A 96 1.94 -4.45 -5.47
N ILE A 97 0.87 -4.61 -4.70
CA ILE A 97 0.62 -5.79 -3.90
C ILE A 97 -0.88 -6.07 -3.88
N TYR A 98 -1.26 -7.32 -4.14
CA TYR A 98 -2.67 -7.71 -4.12
C TYR A 98 -2.84 -9.20 -3.88
N PRO A 99 -3.91 -9.62 -3.18
CA PRO A 99 -4.19 -11.03 -2.95
C PRO A 99 -4.66 -11.71 -4.24
N LEU A 100 -4.20 -12.92 -4.48
CA LEU A 100 -4.67 -13.78 -5.56
C LEU A 100 -4.84 -15.21 -5.02
N ASN A 101 -6.10 -15.60 -4.77
CA ASN A 101 -6.43 -16.86 -4.10
C ASN A 101 -5.78 -16.97 -2.71
N LYS A 102 -4.98 -18.02 -2.46
CA LYS A 102 -4.23 -18.23 -1.21
C LYS A 102 -2.81 -17.65 -1.26
N ASN A 103 -2.46 -16.96 -2.33
CA ASN A 103 -1.15 -16.36 -2.55
C ASN A 103 -1.27 -14.83 -2.57
N LEU A 104 -0.13 -14.18 -2.38
CA LEU A 104 0.00 -12.73 -2.52
C LEU A 104 0.82 -12.41 -3.76
N VAL A 105 0.30 -11.59 -4.66
CA VAL A 105 1.11 -11.08 -5.77
C VAL A 105 1.88 -9.86 -5.27
N VAL A 106 3.20 -9.87 -5.49
CA VAL A 106 4.13 -8.80 -5.12
C VAL A 106 4.82 -8.34 -6.40
N ASP A 107 4.45 -7.17 -6.91
CA ASP A 107 5.09 -6.57 -8.08
C ASP A 107 6.20 -5.61 -7.63
N ILE A 108 7.41 -5.87 -8.10
CA ILE A 108 8.62 -5.19 -7.70
C ILE A 108 9.18 -4.44 -8.91
N TYR A 109 9.50 -3.16 -8.70
CA TYR A 109 10.27 -2.37 -9.65
C TYR A 109 11.75 -2.68 -9.47
N ILE A 110 12.44 -3.02 -10.55
CA ILE A 110 13.89 -3.08 -10.60
C ILE A 110 14.34 -2.11 -11.72
N PRO A 111 15.20 -1.12 -11.43
CA PRO A 111 15.66 -0.17 -12.44
C PRO A 111 16.43 -0.85 -13.58
N ASP A 112 16.20 -0.40 -14.81
CA ASP A 112 16.96 -0.84 -15.99
C ASP A 112 18.46 -0.59 -15.83
N GLY A 113 19.29 -1.55 -16.25
CA GLY A 113 20.76 -1.48 -16.14
C GLY A 113 21.31 -1.79 -14.74
N SER A 114 20.44 -2.07 -13.77
CA SER A 114 20.83 -2.75 -12.54
C SER A 114 21.47 -4.09 -12.87
N PRO A 115 22.61 -4.47 -12.26
CA PRO A 115 23.10 -5.82 -12.41
C PRO A 115 21.98 -6.77 -11.96
N PRO A 116 21.64 -7.81 -12.75
CA PRO A 116 20.73 -8.83 -12.26
C PRO A 116 21.28 -9.40 -10.94
N LEU A 117 20.41 -10.02 -10.14
CA LEU A 117 20.91 -10.93 -9.11
C LEU A 117 21.90 -11.88 -9.79
N GLN A 118 23.12 -11.94 -9.26
CA GLN A 118 24.29 -12.37 -10.04
C GLN A 118 24.23 -13.87 -10.37
N SER A 119 23.32 -14.59 -9.70
CA SER A 119 23.01 -15.99 -9.99
C SER A 119 21.55 -16.33 -9.70
N THR A 120 21.06 -17.40 -10.35
CA THR A 120 19.77 -18.04 -10.04
C THR A 120 19.65 -18.45 -8.56
N GLY A 121 20.77 -18.73 -7.88
CA GLY A 121 20.76 -19.05 -6.45
C GLY A 121 20.37 -17.85 -5.58
N GLU A 122 20.89 -16.66 -5.89
CA GLU A 122 20.54 -15.42 -5.19
C GLU A 122 19.08 -15.03 -5.40
N GLU A 123 18.54 -15.28 -6.60
CA GLU A 123 17.12 -15.09 -6.91
C GLU A 123 16.23 -15.99 -6.04
N ILE A 124 16.59 -17.27 -5.88
CA ILE A 124 15.86 -18.21 -5.02
C ILE A 124 15.86 -17.73 -3.57
N GLU A 125 17.04 -17.39 -3.04
CA GLU A 125 17.17 -16.99 -1.64
C GLU A 125 16.46 -15.66 -1.37
N PHE A 126 16.46 -14.75 -2.35
CA PHE A 126 15.66 -13.52 -2.29
C PHE A 126 14.16 -13.82 -2.19
N VAL A 127 13.62 -14.62 -3.12
CA VAL A 127 12.19 -14.96 -3.12
C VAL A 127 11.82 -15.72 -1.84
N LYS A 128 12.73 -16.54 -1.30
CA LYS A 128 12.56 -17.20 0.00
C LYS A 128 12.45 -16.24 1.16
N ALA A 129 13.40 -15.32 1.29
CA ALA A 129 13.40 -14.34 2.37
C ALA A 129 12.13 -13.47 2.31
N LEU A 130 11.71 -13.05 1.11
CA LEU A 130 10.49 -12.29 0.91
C LEU A 130 9.23 -13.09 1.26
N ALA A 131 9.13 -14.34 0.78
CA ALA A 131 7.99 -15.20 1.06
C ALA A 131 7.88 -15.51 2.57
N LYS A 132 9.00 -15.77 3.24
CA LYS A 132 9.05 -16.03 4.68
C LYS A 132 8.64 -14.79 5.48
N THR A 133 9.11 -13.62 5.06
CA THR A 133 8.67 -12.33 5.62
C THR A 133 7.16 -12.17 5.53
N VAL A 134 6.56 -12.41 4.36
CA VAL A 134 5.11 -12.30 4.19
C VAL A 134 4.36 -13.36 5.00
N CYS A 135 4.70 -14.63 4.83
CA CYS A 135 3.91 -15.75 5.36
C CYS A 135 4.01 -15.86 6.89
N LEU A 136 5.12 -15.45 7.50
CA LEU A 136 5.27 -15.46 8.95
C LEU A 136 4.42 -14.38 9.62
N ASN A 137 4.36 -13.18 9.03
CA ASN A 137 3.59 -12.07 9.60
C ASN A 137 2.09 -12.13 9.20
N PHE A 138 1.76 -12.80 8.09
CA PHE A 138 0.41 -12.85 7.53
C PHE A 138 0.03 -14.29 7.14
N GLN A 139 -0.32 -15.08 8.16
CA GLN A 139 -0.54 -16.54 8.05
C GLN A 139 -1.65 -16.97 7.07
N ARG A 140 -2.51 -16.04 6.64
CA ARG A 140 -3.55 -16.34 5.65
C ARG A 140 -2.96 -16.66 4.27
N TYR A 141 -1.79 -16.12 3.95
CA TYR A 141 -1.11 -16.38 2.69
C TYR A 141 -0.18 -17.59 2.85
N LYS A 142 -0.24 -18.48 1.87
CA LYS A 142 0.58 -19.70 1.83
C LYS A 142 1.83 -19.57 0.96
N GLY A 143 1.97 -18.44 0.29
CA GLY A 143 3.06 -18.16 -0.64
C GLY A 143 2.86 -16.81 -1.32
N ILE A 144 3.82 -16.48 -2.18
CA ILE A 144 3.82 -15.27 -2.98
C ILE A 144 4.03 -15.59 -4.46
N ASN A 145 3.51 -14.75 -5.33
CA ASN A 145 3.88 -14.68 -6.74
C ASN A 145 4.62 -13.36 -6.94
N VAL A 146 5.85 -13.39 -7.45
CA VAL A 146 6.66 -12.18 -7.64
C VAL A 146 6.60 -11.76 -9.10
N LEU A 147 6.18 -10.53 -9.37
CA LEU A 147 6.29 -9.89 -10.68
C LEU A 147 7.46 -8.92 -10.67
N ILE A 148 8.13 -8.77 -11.81
CA ILE A 148 9.17 -7.75 -11.99
C ILE A 148 8.72 -6.80 -13.08
N ASN A 149 8.67 -5.51 -12.74
CA ASN A 149 8.23 -4.46 -13.65
C ASN A 149 6.87 -4.78 -14.31
N GLY A 150 5.99 -5.50 -13.60
CA GLY A 150 4.64 -5.84 -14.04
C GLY A 150 4.57 -6.96 -15.07
N SER A 151 5.69 -7.63 -15.33
CA SER A 151 5.77 -8.80 -16.19
C SER A 151 6.07 -10.05 -15.36
N ASP A 152 5.40 -11.14 -15.69
CA ASP A 152 5.87 -12.51 -15.40
C ASP A 152 7.07 -12.79 -16.32
N GLU A 153 8.16 -12.03 -16.24
CA GLU A 153 9.33 -12.32 -17.08
C GLU A 153 9.81 -13.74 -16.75
N ASN A 154 9.82 -14.63 -17.74
CA ASN A 154 10.35 -16.02 -17.69
C ASN A 154 11.85 -16.13 -17.33
N LYS A 155 12.44 -15.08 -16.76
CA LYS A 155 13.85 -14.97 -16.36
C LYS A 155 14.01 -14.98 -14.86
N PHE A 156 13.03 -14.50 -14.10
CA PHE A 156 12.95 -14.75 -12.67
C PHE A 156 12.23 -16.08 -12.46
N ILE A 157 12.57 -16.83 -11.42
CA ILE A 157 11.97 -18.15 -11.17
C ILE A 157 10.47 -17.96 -10.89
N ASN A 158 9.68 -18.04 -11.96
CA ASN A 158 8.36 -17.43 -12.04
C ASN A 158 7.32 -18.03 -11.10
N HIS A 159 7.59 -19.16 -10.44
CA HIS A 159 6.60 -19.83 -9.60
C HIS A 159 7.23 -20.55 -8.42
N ILE A 160 8.08 -19.89 -7.63
CA ILE A 160 8.41 -20.46 -6.32
C ILE A 160 7.19 -20.30 -5.39
N ALA A 161 6.23 -21.21 -5.53
CA ALA A 161 5.27 -21.50 -4.49
C ALA A 161 6.05 -22.07 -3.30
N LEU A 162 6.61 -21.17 -2.48
CA LEU A 162 7.26 -21.54 -1.25
C LEU A 162 6.20 -21.90 -0.25
N TYR A 163 5.91 -23.20 -0.18
CA TYR A 163 5.18 -23.79 0.93
C TYR A 163 6.06 -23.72 2.19
N VAL A 164 6.14 -22.55 2.80
CA VAL A 164 6.66 -22.42 4.16
C VAL A 164 5.51 -22.80 5.09
N SER A 165 5.36 -24.10 5.36
CA SER A 165 4.51 -24.56 6.44
C SER A 165 5.19 -24.22 7.77
N TYR A 166 4.85 -23.07 8.35
CA TYR A 166 5.25 -22.73 9.71
C TYR A 166 4.30 -23.47 10.67
N LYS A 167 4.82 -24.48 11.37
CA LYS A 167 4.13 -25.01 12.56
C LYS A 167 4.53 -24.10 13.73
N PRO A 168 3.56 -23.49 14.43
CA PRO A 168 3.83 -22.70 15.62
C PRO A 168 4.53 -23.54 16.70
#